data_AF-A0A2A4PL67-F1
#
_entry.id   AF-A0A2A4PL67-F1
#
_cell.length_a   1.000
_cell.length_b   1.000
_cell.length_c   1.000
_cell.angle_alpha   90.00
_cell.angle_beta   90.00
_cell.angle_gamma   90.00
#
_symmetry.space_group_name_H-M   'P 1'
#
loop_
_entity.id
_entity.type
_entity.pdbx_description
1 polymer ?
#
loop_
_entity_poly.entity_id
_entity_poly.type
_entity_poly.pdbx_seq_one_letter_code
_entity_poly.pdbx_strand_id
1 'polypeptide(L)' 'HGHKDCKYYVVPKTRTQWWLDKINRNKENDAKHVTALTDLDWNTITIWECGLKPTKREQSLKKLLSLLKK' A
#
# COMPACT_ATOMS: atom_id res chain seq x y z
N HIS A 1 -1.86 -4.77 -1.92
CA HIS A 1 -1.92 -4.87 -3.39
C HIS A 1 -2.34 -3.52 -3.95
N GLY A 2 -1.58 -2.93 -4.86
CA GLY A 2 -1.85 -1.55 -5.32
C GLY A 2 -0.60 -0.76 -5.70
N HIS A 3 0.58 -1.20 -5.28
CA HIS A 3 1.85 -0.68 -5.79
C HIS A 3 2.21 -1.29 -7.15
N LYS A 4 3.06 -0.58 -7.90
CA LYS A 4 3.56 -0.99 -9.21
C LYS A 4 4.19 -2.39 -9.17
N ASP A 5 3.89 -3.22 -10.17
CA ASP A 5 4.45 -4.56 -10.40
C ASP A 5 4.27 -5.56 -9.24
N CYS A 6 3.17 -5.45 -8.49
CA CYS A 6 2.83 -6.42 -7.46
C CYS A 6 2.34 -7.75 -8.07
N LYS A 7 3.22 -8.76 -8.15
CA LYS A 7 2.89 -10.11 -8.64
C LYS A 7 1.73 -10.82 -7.92
N TYR A 8 1.36 -10.34 -6.74
CA TYR A 8 0.27 -10.93 -5.94
C TYR A 8 -1.08 -10.25 -6.19
N TYR A 9 -1.11 -9.17 -6.97
CA TYR A 9 -2.37 -8.55 -7.37
C TYR A 9 -2.99 -9.35 -8.51
N VAL A 10 -4.19 -9.88 -8.26
CA VAL A 10 -4.98 -10.59 -9.27
C VAL A 10 -6.39 -10.02 -9.22
N VAL A 11 -6.95 -9.70 -10.39
CA VAL A 11 -8.34 -9.25 -10.49
C VAL A 11 -9.26 -10.47 -10.41
N PRO A 12 -10.22 -10.51 -9.47
CA PRO A 12 -11.16 -11.62 -9.38
C PRO A 12 -11.99 -11.76 -10.67
N LYS A 13 -12.19 -13.01 -11.12
CA LYS A 13 -12.99 -13.34 -12.31
C LYS A 13 -14.50 -13.20 -12.09
N THR A 14 -14.95 -13.29 -10.84
CA THR A 14 -16.35 -13.11 -10.46
C THR A 14 -16.59 -11.67 -10.04
N ARG A 15 -17.63 -11.02 -10.59
CA ARG A 15 -17.95 -9.60 -10.34
C ARG A 15 -16.76 -8.67 -10.61
N THR A 16 -16.03 -8.93 -11.71
CA THR A 16 -14.80 -8.20 -12.08
C THR A 16 -14.96 -6.69 -12.05
N GLN A 17 -16.02 -6.15 -12.66
CA GLN A 17 -16.25 -4.70 -12.69
C GLN A 17 -16.37 -4.11 -11.28
N TRP A 18 -17.20 -4.73 -10.43
CA TRP A 18 -17.36 -4.31 -9.03
C TRP A 18 -16.04 -4.34 -8.26
N TRP A 19 -15.20 -5.35 -8.48
CA TRP A 19 -13.88 -5.42 -7.84
C TRP A 19 -12.94 -4.32 -8.33
N LEU A 20 -12.91 -4.06 -9.64
CA LEU A 20 -12.11 -2.97 -10.20
C LEU A 20 -12.54 -1.61 -9.62
N ASP A 21 -13.84 -1.34 -9.59
CA ASP A 21 -14.40 -0.10 -9.05
C ASP A 21 -14.05 0.05 -7.56
N LYS A 22 -14.22 -1.02 -6.78
CA LYS A 22 -13.85 -1.04 -5.35
C LYS A 22 -12.36 -0.77 -5.16
N ILE A 23 -11.49 -1.46 -5.92
CA ILE A 23 -10.04 -1.32 -5.79
C ILE A 23 -9.59 0.09 -6.16
N ASN A 24 -10.15 0.66 -7.22
CA ASN A 24 -9.84 2.03 -7.63
C ASN A 24 -10.31 3.05 -6.58
N ARG A 25 -11.54 2.91 -6.09
CA ARG A 25 -12.05 3.76 -5.00
C ARG A 25 -11.20 3.65 -3.73
N ASN A 26 -10.71 2.45 -3.39
CA ASN A 26 -9.81 2.28 -2.27
C ASN A 26 -8.49 3.03 -2.48
N LYS A 27 -7.89 2.96 -3.68
CA LYS A 27 -6.66 3.73 -3.99
C LYS A 27 -6.87 5.25 -3.90
N GLU A 28 -8.01 5.73 -4.39
CA GLU A 28 -8.37 7.15 -4.29
C GLU A 28 -8.53 7.59 -2.83
N ASN A 29 -9.18 6.77 -2.00
CA ASN A 29 -9.34 7.03 -0.58
C ASN A 29 -8.00 6.99 0.15
N ASP A 30 -7.13 6.02 -0.14
CA ASP A 30 -5.78 5.93 0.43
C ASP A 30 -4.99 7.22 0.15
N ALA A 31 -5.04 7.72 -1.10
CA ALA A 31 -4.40 8.98 -1.48
C ALA A 31 -4.97 10.18 -0.71
N LYS A 32 -6.31 10.28 -0.61
CA LYS A 32 -6.98 11.34 0.17
C LYS A 32 -6.56 11.33 1.64
N HIS A 33 -6.49 10.15 2.26
CA HIS A 33 -6.13 10.03 3.67
C HIS A 33 -4.65 10.35 3.91
N VAL A 34 -3.75 9.92 3.02
CA VAL A 34 -2.33 10.28 3.11
C VAL A 34 -2.14 11.80 3.01
N THR A 35 -2.82 12.46 2.07
CA THR A 35 -2.80 13.92 1.96
C THR A 35 -3.31 14.59 3.23
N ALA A 36 -4.48 14.19 3.73
CA ALA A 36 -5.06 14.77 4.94
C ALA A 36 -4.16 14.57 6.18
N LEU A 37 -3.48 13.43 6.31
CA LEU A 37 -2.54 13.19 7.40
C LEU A 37 -1.28 14.06 7.24
N THR A 38 -0.78 14.21 6.02
CA THR A 38 0.39 15.06 5.72
C THR A 38 0.09 16.53 6.00
N ASP A 39 -1.12 17.01 5.66
CA ASP A 39 -1.58 18.38 5.94
C ASP A 39 -1.71 18.66 7.46
N LEU A 40 -1.79 17.60 8.27
CA LEU A 40 -1.78 17.65 9.73
C LEU A 40 -0.38 17.39 10.32
N ASP A 41 0.67 17.53 9.52
CA ASP A 41 2.07 17.29 9.87
C ASP A 41 2.38 15.85 10.35
N TRP A 42 1.56 14.86 9.94
CA TRP A 42 1.87 13.46 10.19
C TRP A 42 2.79 12.90 9.11
N ASN A 43 3.86 12.22 9.55
CA ASN A 43 4.69 11.41 8.67
C ASN A 43 4.04 10.05 8.41
N THR A 44 3.53 9.84 7.19
CA THR A 44 2.88 8.58 6.79
C THR A 44 3.86 7.61 6.13
N ILE A 45 3.85 6.35 6.55
CA ILE A 45 4.64 5.27 5.92
C ILE A 45 3.73 4.12 5.53
N THR A 46 3.67 3.77 4.24
CA THR A 46 2.89 2.62 3.74
C THR A 46 3.76 1.37 3.64
N ILE A 47 3.35 0.30 4.32
CA ILE A 47 3.98 -1.02 4.22
C ILE A 47 2.98 -2.00 3.60
N TRP A 48 3.34 -2.58 2.46
CA TRP A 48 2.50 -3.53 1.75
C TRP A 48 2.68 -4.95 2.30
N GLU A 49 1.59 -5.72 2.35
CA GLU A 49 1.58 -7.12 2.80
C GLU A 49 2.60 -8.02 2.07
N CYS A 50 2.86 -7.77 0.79
CA CYS A 50 3.83 -8.53 0.00
C CYS A 50 5.28 -8.30 0.48
N GLY A 51 5.56 -7.17 1.14
CA GLY A 51 6.83 -6.90 1.81
C GLY A 51 6.96 -7.61 3.16
N LEU A 52 5.85 -8.03 3.77
CA LEU A 52 5.82 -8.72 5.06
C LEU A 52 5.99 -10.25 4.95
N LYS A 53 6.03 -10.77 3.71
CA LYS A 53 6.34 -12.19 3.44
C LYS A 53 7.72 -12.54 4.02
N PRO A 54 7.93 -13.77 4.52
CA PRO A 54 9.18 -14.16 5.19
C PRO A 54 10.45 -13.80 4.41
N THR A 55 10.43 -13.99 3.08
CA THR A 55 11.57 -13.71 2.19
C THR A 55 11.90 -12.23 2.00
N LYS A 56 10.99 -11.31 2.35
CA LYS A 56 11.14 -9.86 2.14
C LYS A 56 11.04 -9.04 3.43
N ARG A 57 10.64 -9.66 4.54
CA ARG A 57 10.33 -8.98 5.79
C ARG A 57 11.54 -8.23 6.35
N GLU A 58 12.71 -8.86 6.36
CA GLU A 58 13.95 -8.26 6.87
C GLU A 58 14.34 -7.00 6.08
N GLN A 59 14.27 -7.07 4.75
CA GLN A 59 14.54 -5.91 3.89
C GLN A 59 13.52 -4.78 4.13
N SER A 60 12.24 -5.13 4.28
CA SER A 60 11.17 -4.17 4.55
C SER A 60 11.37 -3.49 5.90
N LEU A 61 11.80 -4.23 6.93
CA LEU A 61 12.12 -3.69 8.25
C LEU A 61 13.31 -2.73 8.19
N LYS A 62 14.41 -3.11 7.51
CA LYS A 62 15.57 -2.23 7.33
C LYS A 62 15.19 -0.91 6.64
N LYS A 63 14.36 -0.98 5.60
CA LYS A 63 13.83 0.21 4.92
C LYS A 63 12.97 1.06 5.85
N LEU A 64 12.09 0.45 6.63
CA LEU A 64 11.27 1.17 7.63
C LEU A 64 12.16 1.91 8.63
N LEU A 65 13.16 1.23 9.19
CA LEU A 65 14.10 1.83 10.15
C LEU A 65 14.86 3.02 9.55
N SER A 66 15.23 2.98 8.27
CA SER A 66 15.86 4.14 7.60
C SER A 66 14.92 5.33 7.42
N LEU A 67 13.61 5.09 7.28
CA LEU A 67 12.61 6.15 7.09
C LEU A 67 12.26 6.83 8.42
N LEU A 68 12.30 6.10 9.53
CA LEU A 68 12.01 6.61 10.87
C LEU A 68 13.19 7.35 11.53
N LYS A 69 14.41 7.19 11.01
CA LYS A 69 15.63 7.83 11.53
C LYS A 69 15.91 9.21 10.92
N LYS A 70 14.97 9.75 10.15
CA LYS A 70 14.97 11.15 9.69
C LYS A 70 14.18 11.98 10.68
#